data_AF-M7BH92-F1
#
_entry.id   AF-M7BH92-F1
#
_cell.length_a   1.000
_cell.length_b   1.000
_cell.length_c   1.000
_cell.angle_alpha   90.00
_cell.angle_beta   90.00
_cell.angle_gamma   90.00
#
_symmetry.space_group_name_H-M   'P 1'
#
loop_
_entity.id
_entity.type
_entity.pdbx_description
1 polymer ?
#
loop_
_entity_poly.entity_id
_entity_poly.type
_entity_poly.pdbx_seq_one_letter_code
_entity_poly.pdbx_strand_id
1 'polypeptide(L)' 'MADTAARTTATAVVMRRSSWLSASSIPKDLQTKVEDLPFDKDKLFSKKTDEVFHTLERPCTPWSSTHPRR' A
#
# COMPACT_ATOMS: atom_id res chain seq x y z
N MET A 1 2.21 -0.84 31.80
CA MET A 1 2.47 0.49 31.17
C MET A 1 3.05 0.33 29.77
N ALA A 2 4.01 -0.58 29.57
CA ALA A 2 4.55 -0.89 28.25
C ALA A 2 3.48 -1.35 27.24
N ASP A 3 2.50 -2.15 27.69
CA ASP A 3 1.44 -2.71 26.82
C ASP A 3 0.47 -1.63 26.29
N THR A 4 0.26 -0.56 27.05
CA THR A 4 -0.58 0.55 26.63
C THR A 4 0.15 1.40 25.59
N ALA A 5 1.42 1.74 25.86
CA ALA A 5 2.25 2.47 24.91
C ALA A 5 2.40 1.70 23.58
N ALA A 6 2.70 0.40 23.65
CA ALA A 6 2.82 -0.45 22.47
C ALA A 6 1.54 -0.49 21.63
N ARG A 7 0.37 -0.62 22.28
CA ARG A 7 -0.93 -0.57 21.58
C ARG A 7 -1.19 0.80 20.96
N THR A 8 -0.95 1.89 21.68
CA THR A 8 -1.15 3.24 21.14
C THR A 8 -0.25 3.50 19.92
N THR A 9 1.01 3.07 19.96
CA THR A 9 1.92 3.16 18.83
C THR A 9 1.46 2.31 17.65
N ALA A 10 1.05 1.05 17.90
CA ALA A 10 0.51 0.18 16.85
C ALA A 10 -0.73 0.80 16.19
N THR A 11 -1.66 1.34 16.97
CA THR A 11 -2.87 2.01 16.44
C THR A 11 -2.50 3.25 15.62
N ALA A 12 -1.60 4.10 16.11
CA ALA A 12 -1.17 5.30 15.39
C ALA A 12 -0.51 4.96 14.04
N VAL A 13 0.30 3.89 14.01
CA VAL A 13 0.91 3.36 12.79
C VAL A 13 -0.15 2.86 11.81
N VAL A 14 -1.12 2.06 12.28
CA VAL A 14 -2.22 1.55 11.45
C VAL A 14 -3.04 2.69 10.86
N MET A 15 -3.40 3.71 11.65
CA MET A 15 -4.16 4.88 11.18
C MET A 15 -3.38 5.70 10.14
N ARG A 16 -2.07 5.88 10.34
CA ARG A 16 -1.23 6.59 9.37
C ARG A 16 -1.12 5.83 8.06
N ARG A 17 -1.02 4.49 8.14
CA ARG A 17 -0.96 3.60 6.98
C ARG A 17 -2.24 3.64 6.16
N SER A 18 -3.40 3.49 6.81
CA SER A 18 -4.69 3.52 6.12
C SER A 18 -4.98 4.87 5.49
N SER A 19 -4.60 5.98 6.15
CA SER A 19 -4.68 7.32 5.58
C SER A 19 -3.79 7.48 4.33
N TRP A 20 -2.55 7.00 4.37
CA TRP A 20 -1.65 7.00 3.22
C TRP A 20 -2.18 6.17 2.05
N LEU A 21 -2.63 4.94 2.32
CA LEU A 21 -3.20 4.04 1.30
C LEU A 21 -4.42 4.67 0.62
N SER A 22 -5.31 5.27 1.41
CA SER A 22 -6.49 5.99 0.91
C SER A 22 -6.11 7.17 0.01
N ALA A 23 -5.04 7.90 0.36
CA ALA A 23 -4.56 9.02 -0.44
C ALA A 23 -3.84 8.59 -1.73
N SER A 24 -3.21 7.42 -1.75
CA SER A 24 -2.35 6.94 -2.83
C SER A 24 -3.07 6.33 -4.05
N SER A 25 -4.41 6.39 -4.12
CA SER A 25 -5.22 5.85 -5.23
C SER A 25 -4.88 4.38 -5.61
N ILE A 26 -4.44 3.58 -4.64
CA ILE A 26 -4.05 2.19 -4.85
C ILE A 26 -5.31 1.32 -5.04
N PRO A 27 -5.28 0.30 -5.91
CA PRO A 27 -6.36 -0.68 -6.01
C PRO A 27 -6.62 -1.40 -4.69
N LYS A 28 -7.90 -1.66 -4.38
CA LYS A 28 -8.28 -2.33 -3.11
C LYS A 28 -7.58 -3.69 -2.91
N ASP A 29 -7.30 -4.44 -3.98
CA ASP A 29 -6.54 -5.70 -3.90
C ASP A 29 -5.12 -5.50 -3.34
N LEU A 30 -4.46 -4.42 -3.77
CA LEU A 30 -3.15 -4.04 -3.24
C LEU A 30 -3.26 -3.46 -1.84
N GLN A 31 -4.30 -2.67 -1.53
CA GLN A 31 -4.49 -2.12 -0.18
C GLN A 31 -4.56 -3.24 0.85
N THR A 32 -5.37 -4.28 0.61
CA THR A 32 -5.49 -5.43 1.52
C THR A 32 -4.16 -6.16 1.70
N LYS A 33 -3.41 -6.38 0.61
CA LYS A 33 -2.08 -7.00 0.66
C LYS A 33 -1.11 -6.14 1.47
N VAL A 34 -1.13 -4.83 1.25
CA VAL A 34 -0.28 -3.92 2.00
C VAL A 34 -0.69 -3.92 3.46
N GLU A 35 -1.97 -3.80 3.83
CA GLU A 35 -2.41 -3.77 5.24
C GLU A 35 -2.01 -5.03 6.03
N ASP A 36 -2.01 -6.20 5.40
CA ASP A 36 -1.60 -7.49 6.00
C ASP A 36 -0.09 -7.57 6.29
N LEU A 37 0.73 -6.79 5.58
CA LEU A 37 2.19 -6.84 5.74
C LEU A 37 2.62 -6.28 7.12
N PRO A 38 3.59 -6.92 7.79
CA PRO A 38 4.11 -6.46 9.07
C PRO A 38 4.77 -5.08 8.95
N PHE A 39 4.69 -4.31 10.04
CA PHE A 39 5.35 -3.02 10.18
C PHE A 39 6.86 -3.21 10.36
N ASP A 40 7.64 -2.40 9.66
CA ASP A 40 9.07 -2.30 9.87
C ASP A 40 9.33 -1.20 10.92
N LYS A 41 10.09 -1.48 11.97
CA LYS A 41 10.23 -0.53 13.08
C LYS A 41 10.81 0.82 12.63
N ASP A 42 11.55 0.82 11.53
CA ASP A 42 12.18 2.01 10.96
C ASP A 42 11.38 2.65 9.83
N LYS A 43 10.43 1.92 9.21
CA LYS A 43 9.68 2.36 8.02
C LYS A 43 8.20 2.01 8.12
N LEU A 44 7.33 2.89 7.60
CA LEU A 44 5.88 2.66 7.57
C LEU A 44 5.47 1.34 6.89
N PHE A 45 6.35 0.80 6.05
CA PHE A 45 6.17 -0.39 5.26
C PHE A 45 7.44 -1.25 5.28
N SER A 46 7.27 -2.57 5.31
CA SER A 46 8.38 -3.50 5.06
C SER A 46 8.80 -3.46 3.59
N LYS A 47 10.03 -3.89 3.29
CA LYS A 47 10.56 -4.00 1.92
C LYS A 47 9.66 -4.76 0.95
N LYS A 48 8.86 -5.71 1.44
CA LYS A 48 7.90 -6.46 0.61
C LYS A 48 6.77 -5.59 0.06
N THR A 49 6.47 -4.47 0.71
CA THR A 49 5.46 -3.52 0.24
C THR A 49 5.94 -2.80 -1.00
N ASP A 50 7.22 -2.43 -1.03
CA ASP A 50 7.87 -1.76 -2.17
C ASP A 50 7.78 -2.63 -3.44
N GLU A 51 7.95 -3.95 -3.30
CA GLU A 51 7.75 -4.92 -4.39
C GLU A 51 6.30 -4.93 -4.93
N VAL A 52 5.31 -4.84 -4.03
CA VAL A 52 3.90 -4.73 -4.39
C VAL A 52 3.63 -3.42 -5.13
N PHE A 53 4.27 -2.32 -4.73
CA PHE A 53 4.18 -1.03 -5.40
C PHE A 53 4.89 -0.99 -6.76
N HIS A 54 6.05 -1.61 -6.90
CA HIS A 54 6.74 -1.74 -8.18
C HIS A 54 5.94 -2.56 -9.21
N THR A 55 5.08 -3.46 -8.73
CA THR A 55 4.13 -4.17 -9.59
C THR A 55 3.02 -3.23 -10.11
N LEU A 56 2.66 -2.19 -9.35
CA LEU A 56 1.67 -1.17 -9.72
C LEU A 56 2.22 -0.14 -10.72
N GLU A 57 3.54 0.08 -10.74
CA GLU A 57 4.23 1.02 -11.64
C GLU A 57 4.17 0.69 -13.13
N ARG A 58 3.44 -0.35 -13.54
CA ARG A 58 3.18 -0.63 -14.96
C ARG A 58 1.70 -0.49 -15.33
N PRO A 59 1.18 0.72 -15.55
CA PRO A 59 0.18 0.90 -16.58
C PRO A 59 0.91 0.88 -17.94
N CYS A 60 1.21 -0.33 -18.41
CA CYS A 60 1.62 -0.52 -19.80
C CYS A 60 0.61 -1.43 -20.48
N THR A 61 -0.64 -0.96 -20.56
CA THR A 61 -1.39 -1.24 -21.77
C THR A 61 -0.94 -0.20 -22.80
N PRO A 62 -0.32 -0.60 -23.92
CA PRO A 62 -0.15 0.33 -25.01
C PRO A 62 -1.55 0.82 -25.38
N TRP A 63 -1.74 2.13 -25.30
CA TRP A 63 -3.00 2.82 -25.65
C TRP A 63 -3.49 2.48 -27.07
N SER A 64 -2.64 1.81 -27.86
CA SER A 64 -2.81 1.37 -29.23
C SER A 64 -3.88 0.30 -29.50
N SER A 65 -4.66 -0.16 -28.52
CA SER A 65 -5.63 -1.27 -28.76
C SER A 65 -7.12 -0.90 -28.68
N THR A 66 -7.45 0.40 -28.68
CA THR A 66 -8.83 0.85 -28.94
C THR A 66 -8.79 1.74 -30.15
N HIS A 67 -9.10 1.18 -31.33
CA HIS A 67 -9.90 1.78 -32.42
C HIS A 67 -9.86 0.78 -33.59
N PRO A 68 -10.94 0.03 -33.90
CA PRO A 68 -11.04 -0.62 -35.19
C PRO A 68 -11.19 0.48 -36.24
N ARG A 69 -10.19 0.64 -37.12
CA ARG A 69 -10.40 1.41 -38.34
C ARG A 69 -11.37 0.62 -39.22
N ARG A 70 -12.53 1.23 -39.38
CA ARG A 70 -13.53 1.14 -40.46
C ARG A 70 -13.15 0.28 -41.65
#